data_AF-A0A652ZZ72-F1
#
_entry.id   AF-A0A652ZZ72-F1
#
_cell.length_a   1.000
_cell.length_b   1.000
_cell.length_c   1.000
_cell.angle_alpha   90.00
_cell.angle_beta   90.00
_cell.angle_gamma   90.00
#
_symmetry.space_group_name_H-M   'P 1'
#
loop_
_entity.id
_entity.type
_entity.pdbx_description
1 polymer ?
#
loop_
_entity_poly.entity_id
_entity_poly.type
_entity_poly.pdbx_seq_one_letter_code
_entity_poly.pdbx_strand_id
1 'polypeptide(L)'
;MISCSPWKDGFELRFGDTCLMRHSAKTPGLFISRKSVSISELKNNFPLLWKGLGPCSLSLNEAERELSFPGAFTAKLKLSDRSVEMSFSGLADEGRALALRFPAAPDERFFGLGNSSELRLRRGKTYPILPDMVKRTKRFPTVFSSRNWWMRCEDIAAAAAWSFKRDHIDLCFAGIPKKVILGGGGDTLEAMESLASFARPEARRPPGPSPDIAAPAIGAPVLHLSDSGPRYEELRPLLEKAGIKIGLLVDDRANGIPEIEALRIGQGSWESFLRDSGYRPIEETDGAGWDPKTITAQVLSLSLSGGFNPFIPVSRDNGTSGAKGYCLRWLDLAPFGPLFELSPPGTREAGRSVWERLAVATTLFAMLRPYREQCAAEWEGKAIPGLRHPAFLGRGGDGGDHGLWGIADEYLFGQDVLVAPSDNDKGAHGKWGRALVLPPGEWVHLWTSRRYPSGKITVEDPPGRPAVFYRKESEFASLFDEIRKKAARLG
;
A
#
# COMPACT_ATOMS: atom_id res chain seq x y z
N MET A 1 -0.56 20.72 -14.38
CA MET A 1 -1.82 21.29 -13.83
C MET A 1 -3.00 20.51 -14.37
N ILE A 2 -4.05 20.36 -13.57
CA ILE A 2 -5.33 19.81 -14.05
C ILE A 2 -6.14 20.88 -14.78
N SER A 3 -6.76 20.49 -15.88
CA SER A 3 -7.64 21.35 -16.67
C SER A 3 -8.88 20.59 -17.13
N CYS A 4 -10.01 21.29 -17.15
CA CYS A 4 -11.24 20.85 -17.81
C CYS A 4 -11.60 21.86 -18.91
N SER A 5 -11.73 21.38 -20.14
CA SER A 5 -12.02 22.21 -21.31
C SER A 5 -13.12 21.60 -22.19
N PRO A 6 -13.85 22.41 -22.96
CA PRO A 6 -14.76 21.89 -23.98
C PRO A 6 -14.04 20.98 -24.97
N TRP A 7 -14.69 19.88 -25.34
CA TRP A 7 -14.19 18.95 -26.36
C TRP A 7 -15.36 18.37 -27.15
N LYS A 8 -15.47 18.74 -28.43
CA LYS A 8 -16.64 18.42 -29.27
C LYS A 8 -17.93 18.92 -28.62
N ASP A 9 -18.92 18.04 -28.45
CA ASP A 9 -20.20 18.28 -27.76
C ASP A 9 -20.17 17.84 -26.28
N GLY A 10 -18.97 17.79 -25.68
CA GLY A 10 -18.76 17.48 -24.27
C GLY A 10 -17.48 18.11 -23.75
N PHE A 11 -16.65 17.32 -23.05
CA PHE A 11 -15.50 17.83 -22.31
C PHE A 11 -14.28 16.90 -22.36
N GLU A 12 -13.13 17.48 -22.02
CA GLU A 12 -11.87 16.78 -21.79
C GLU A 12 -11.29 17.19 -20.43
N LEU A 13 -10.80 16.20 -19.67
CA LEU A 13 -10.02 16.37 -18.45
C LEU A 13 -8.58 15.92 -18.71
N ARG A 14 -7.62 16.78 -18.38
CA ARG A 14 -6.18 16.53 -18.56
C ARG A 14 -5.41 16.83 -17.28
N PHE A 15 -4.28 16.14 -17.12
CA PHE A 15 -3.20 16.52 -16.22
C PHE A 15 -1.93 16.68 -17.05
N GLY A 16 -1.54 17.93 -17.32
CA GLY A 16 -0.48 18.23 -18.31
C GLY A 16 -0.81 17.59 -19.67
N ASP A 17 0.08 16.73 -20.16
CA ASP A 17 -0.10 16.04 -21.43
C ASP A 17 -0.91 14.74 -21.34
N THR A 18 -1.18 14.26 -20.12
CA THR A 18 -1.97 13.05 -19.89
C THR A 18 -3.45 13.36 -19.98
N CYS A 19 -4.14 12.71 -20.92
CA CYS A 19 -5.59 12.72 -21.00
C CYS A 19 -6.17 11.79 -19.93
N LEU A 20 -6.77 12.36 -18.89
CA LEU A 20 -7.41 11.58 -17.83
C LEU A 20 -8.77 11.06 -18.29
N MET A 21 -9.58 11.90 -18.93
CA MET A 21 -10.93 11.54 -19.34
C MET A 21 -11.41 12.39 -20.52
N ARG A 22 -12.25 11.81 -21.38
CA ARG A 22 -12.93 12.51 -22.48
C ARG A 22 -14.36 12.05 -22.59
N HIS A 23 -15.26 12.96 -22.93
CA HIS A 23 -16.67 12.65 -23.16
C HIS A 23 -17.22 13.45 -24.34
N SER A 24 -17.94 12.77 -25.22
CA SER A 24 -18.77 13.34 -26.30
C SER A 24 -19.89 12.36 -26.63
N ALA A 25 -20.96 12.79 -27.30
CA ALA A 25 -22.06 11.87 -27.63
C ALA A 25 -21.61 10.73 -28.56
N LYS A 26 -20.62 11.00 -29.43
CA LYS A 26 -20.02 10.00 -30.35
C LYS A 26 -18.92 9.16 -29.72
N THR A 27 -18.34 9.62 -28.62
CA THR A 27 -17.27 8.91 -27.90
C THR A 27 -17.52 9.09 -26.40
N PRO A 28 -18.47 8.33 -25.82
CA PRO A 28 -18.89 8.53 -24.44
C PRO A 28 -17.81 8.08 -23.46
N GLY A 29 -17.46 8.98 -22.53
CA GLY A 29 -16.67 8.65 -21.34
C GLY A 29 -17.52 8.35 -20.10
N LEU A 30 -18.83 8.59 -20.19
CA LEU A 30 -19.78 8.38 -19.10
C LEU A 30 -20.96 7.58 -19.64
N PHE A 31 -21.38 6.60 -18.86
CA PHE A 31 -22.46 5.70 -19.18
C PHE A 31 -23.38 5.56 -17.99
N ILE A 32 -24.68 5.42 -18.26
CA ILE A 32 -25.70 5.16 -17.24
C ILE A 32 -26.44 3.87 -17.57
N SER A 33 -26.96 3.21 -16.52
CA SER A 33 -27.97 2.16 -16.67
C SER A 33 -29.22 2.55 -15.91
N ARG A 34 -30.39 2.29 -16.54
CA ARG A 34 -31.69 2.48 -15.88
C ARG A 34 -32.12 1.31 -15.00
N LYS A 35 -31.46 0.16 -15.14
CA LYS A 35 -31.68 -1.00 -14.29
C LYS A 35 -30.62 -1.05 -13.21
N SER A 36 -30.99 -1.57 -12.04
CA SER A 36 -30.03 -1.94 -11.00
C SER A 36 -29.05 -2.96 -11.57
N VAL A 37 -27.77 -2.79 -11.27
CA VAL A 37 -26.70 -3.70 -11.71
C VAL A 37 -26.33 -4.60 -10.53
N SER A 38 -26.44 -5.90 -10.73
CA SER A 38 -26.03 -6.90 -9.73
C SER A 38 -24.51 -7.07 -9.68
N ILE A 39 -24.01 -7.67 -8.59
CA ILE A 39 -22.58 -7.94 -8.43
C ILE A 39 -22.05 -8.90 -9.52
N SER A 40 -22.85 -9.88 -9.96
CA SER A 40 -22.46 -10.81 -11.03
C SER A 40 -22.33 -10.08 -12.37
N GLU A 41 -23.23 -9.14 -12.66
CA GLU A 41 -23.17 -8.30 -13.86
C GLU A 41 -21.94 -7.37 -13.85
N LEU A 42 -21.60 -6.80 -12.68
CA LEU A 42 -20.36 -6.02 -12.53
C LEU A 42 -19.09 -6.85 -12.82
N LYS A 43 -19.08 -8.14 -12.49
CA LYS A 43 -17.90 -9.02 -12.67
C LYS A 43 -17.68 -9.47 -14.11
N ASN A 44 -18.75 -9.72 -14.86
CA ASN A 44 -18.68 -10.54 -16.07
C ASN A 44 -18.50 -9.79 -17.40
N ASN A 45 -18.41 -8.46 -17.40
CA ASN A 45 -17.82 -7.71 -18.52
C ASN A 45 -18.49 -7.92 -19.91
N PHE A 46 -19.72 -8.44 -19.96
CA PHE A 46 -20.55 -8.65 -21.17
C PHE A 46 -21.41 -7.41 -21.46
N PRO A 47 -21.88 -7.20 -22.70
CA PRO A 47 -22.65 -6.01 -23.04
C PRO A 47 -24.09 -6.22 -22.61
N LEU A 48 -24.59 -5.44 -21.65
CA LEU A 48 -25.98 -4.97 -21.63
C LEU A 48 -26.14 -3.83 -20.60
N LEU A 49 -26.90 -2.80 -21.01
CA LEU A 49 -27.49 -1.68 -20.26
C LEU A 49 -26.64 -0.41 -20.00
N TRP A 50 -25.37 -0.36 -20.41
CA TRP A 50 -24.64 0.91 -20.40
C TRP A 50 -25.03 1.75 -21.62
N LYS A 51 -25.91 2.73 -21.41
CA LYS A 51 -26.20 3.76 -22.41
C LYS A 51 -25.19 4.89 -22.22
N GLY A 52 -24.39 5.15 -23.25
CA GLY A 52 -23.52 6.32 -23.28
C GLY A 52 -24.35 7.59 -23.13
N LEU A 53 -23.91 8.50 -22.27
CA LEU A 53 -24.56 9.80 -22.15
C LEU A 53 -24.41 10.60 -23.44
N GLY A 54 -25.43 11.39 -23.76
CA GLY A 54 -25.44 12.30 -24.90
C GLY A 54 -24.59 13.55 -24.65
N PRO A 55 -24.83 14.64 -25.42
CA PRO A 55 -24.09 15.88 -25.27
C PRO A 55 -24.11 16.43 -23.84
N CYS A 56 -23.04 17.10 -23.46
CA CYS A 56 -22.87 17.71 -22.16
C CYS A 56 -22.55 19.20 -22.32
N SER A 57 -23.25 20.05 -21.57
CA SER A 57 -22.87 21.46 -21.45
C SER A 57 -21.90 21.63 -20.29
N LEU A 58 -20.79 22.33 -20.56
CA LEU A 58 -19.81 22.73 -19.56
C LEU A 58 -20.01 24.21 -19.25
N SER A 59 -20.41 24.53 -18.02
CA SER A 59 -20.44 25.91 -17.53
C SER A 59 -19.15 26.25 -16.79
N LEU A 60 -18.69 27.49 -16.99
CA LEU A 60 -17.44 28.01 -16.44
C LEU A 60 -17.79 29.08 -15.40
N ASN A 61 -17.91 28.69 -14.12
CA ASN A 61 -17.97 29.65 -13.02
C ASN A 61 -16.56 29.78 -12.40
N GLU A 62 -16.23 30.92 -11.79
CA GLU A 62 -14.84 31.26 -11.40
C GLU A 62 -14.15 30.24 -10.48
N ALA A 63 -14.90 29.51 -9.62
CA ALA A 63 -14.35 28.55 -8.65
C ALA A 63 -14.77 27.08 -8.86
N GLU A 64 -15.80 26.83 -9.67
CA GLU A 64 -16.34 25.48 -9.91
C GLU A 64 -16.72 25.33 -11.37
N ARG A 65 -16.50 24.14 -11.94
CA ARG A 65 -17.01 23.79 -13.27
C ARG A 65 -18.20 22.88 -13.11
N GLU A 66 -19.24 23.08 -13.89
CA GLU A 66 -20.42 22.22 -13.84
C GLU A 66 -20.67 21.58 -15.20
N LEU A 67 -20.84 20.26 -15.18
CA LEU A 67 -21.19 19.43 -16.32
C LEU A 67 -22.66 19.06 -16.22
N SER A 68 -23.49 19.57 -17.12
CA SER A 68 -24.90 19.19 -17.17
C SER A 68 -25.13 18.14 -18.25
N PHE A 69 -25.73 17.01 -17.88
CA PHE A 69 -26.19 15.96 -18.79
C PHE A 69 -27.72 15.96 -18.81
N PRO A 70 -28.35 16.51 -19.88
CA PRO A 70 -29.81 16.61 -19.96
C PRO A 70 -30.51 15.27 -19.76
N GLY A 71 -31.47 15.22 -18.83
CA GLY A 71 -32.23 14.01 -18.51
C GLY A 71 -31.44 12.91 -17.78
N ALA A 72 -30.27 13.21 -17.23
CA ALA A 72 -29.48 12.29 -16.42
C ALA A 72 -29.07 12.92 -15.07
N PHE A 73 -27.94 13.62 -15.00
CA PHE A 73 -27.44 14.25 -13.77
C PHE A 73 -26.56 15.46 -14.09
N THR A 74 -26.22 16.19 -13.04
CA THR A 74 -25.23 17.26 -13.04
C THR A 74 -24.00 16.80 -12.25
N ALA A 75 -22.81 16.97 -12.82
CA ALA A 75 -21.55 16.73 -12.13
C ALA A 75 -20.82 18.06 -11.86
N LYS A 76 -20.53 18.32 -10.59
CA LYS A 76 -19.73 19.47 -10.16
C LYS A 76 -18.26 19.07 -10.06
N LEU A 77 -17.39 19.88 -10.63
CA LEU A 77 -15.94 19.69 -10.61
C LEU A 77 -15.30 20.79 -9.77
N LYS A 78 -14.54 20.37 -8.76
CA LYS A 78 -13.63 21.23 -8.00
C LYS A 78 -12.21 20.91 -8.41
N LEU A 79 -11.55 21.86 -9.07
CA LEU A 79 -10.21 21.70 -9.63
C LEU A 79 -9.16 22.25 -8.66
N SER A 80 -8.01 21.58 -8.62
CA SER A 80 -6.75 22.07 -8.04
C SER A 80 -5.62 21.87 -9.06
N ASP A 81 -4.39 22.27 -8.72
CA ASP A 81 -3.24 22.09 -9.60
C ASP A 81 -2.96 20.61 -9.93
N ARG A 82 -3.23 19.70 -8.99
CA ARG A 82 -2.87 18.28 -9.10
C ARG A 82 -4.06 17.31 -9.04
N SER A 83 -5.27 17.79 -8.74
CA SER A 83 -6.46 16.93 -8.62
C SER A 83 -7.75 17.61 -9.08
N VAL A 84 -8.76 16.78 -9.38
CA VAL A 84 -10.14 17.17 -9.62
C VAL A 84 -11.06 16.27 -8.84
N GLU A 85 -11.92 16.88 -8.03
CA GLU A 85 -13.02 16.20 -7.35
C GLU A 85 -14.29 16.34 -8.19
N MET A 86 -14.91 15.22 -8.56
CA MET A 86 -16.15 15.16 -9.33
C MET A 86 -17.27 14.64 -8.42
N SER A 87 -18.25 15.50 -8.12
CA SER A 87 -19.41 15.17 -7.29
C SER A 87 -20.68 15.15 -8.14
N PHE A 88 -21.59 14.21 -7.86
CA PHE A 88 -22.76 13.96 -8.70
C PHE A 88 -24.05 14.37 -7.98
N SER A 89 -24.96 15.07 -8.68
CA SER A 89 -26.25 15.54 -8.15
C SER A 89 -27.31 15.59 -9.26
N GLY A 90 -28.61 15.49 -8.92
CA GLY A 90 -29.71 15.49 -9.92
C GLY A 90 -30.45 14.15 -10.04
N LEU A 91 -31.53 14.12 -10.83
CA LEU A 91 -32.59 13.09 -10.79
C LEU A 91 -32.09 11.64 -10.96
N ALA A 92 -32.08 10.95 -9.83
CA ALA A 92 -31.78 9.52 -9.66
C ALA A 92 -32.99 8.60 -9.92
N ASP A 93 -34.14 9.13 -10.35
CA ASP A 93 -35.38 8.34 -10.47
C ASP A 93 -35.32 7.30 -11.60
N GLU A 94 -34.50 7.53 -12.63
CA GLU A 94 -34.27 6.55 -13.71
C GLU A 94 -32.84 6.00 -13.77
N GLY A 95 -31.81 6.66 -13.22
CA GLY A 95 -30.41 6.22 -13.32
C GLY A 95 -29.95 5.43 -12.10
N ARG A 96 -29.92 4.10 -12.20
CA ARG A 96 -29.58 3.21 -11.06
C ARG A 96 -28.10 2.84 -10.98
N ALA A 97 -27.28 3.17 -11.98
CA ALA A 97 -25.86 2.83 -12.02
C ALA A 97 -25.08 3.76 -12.96
N LEU A 98 -23.81 3.99 -12.65
CA LEU A 98 -22.88 4.87 -13.40
C LEU A 98 -21.63 4.08 -13.79
N ALA A 99 -21.14 4.28 -15.01
CA ALA A 99 -19.81 3.82 -15.41
C ALA A 99 -19.01 4.97 -16.02
N LEU A 100 -17.74 5.03 -15.64
CA LEU A 100 -16.77 6.00 -16.10
C LEU A 100 -15.69 5.28 -16.90
N ARG A 101 -15.35 5.83 -18.06
CA ARG A 101 -14.33 5.30 -18.96
C ARG A 101 -13.16 6.27 -19.06
N PHE A 102 -11.96 5.72 -18.91
CA PHE A 102 -10.72 6.47 -18.95
C PHE A 102 -9.79 5.89 -20.02
N PRO A 103 -9.19 6.71 -20.89
CA PRO A 103 -8.18 6.23 -21.84
C PRO A 103 -7.03 5.56 -21.10
N ALA A 104 -6.47 4.52 -21.69
CA ALA A 104 -5.32 3.82 -21.12
C ALA A 104 -4.36 3.41 -22.24
N ALA A 105 -3.08 3.71 -22.09
CA ALA A 105 -2.09 3.32 -23.10
C ALA A 105 -1.80 1.80 -23.03
N PRO A 106 -1.48 1.12 -24.14
CA PRO A 106 -1.21 -0.32 -24.13
C PRO A 106 -0.06 -0.74 -23.21
N ASP A 107 0.95 0.12 -23.06
CA ASP A 107 2.14 -0.06 -22.22
C ASP A 107 1.94 0.38 -20.76
N GLU A 108 0.82 1.02 -20.46
CA GLU A 108 0.47 1.49 -19.13
C GLU A 108 0.18 0.32 -18.18
N ARG A 109 0.64 0.46 -16.94
CA ARG A 109 0.45 -0.51 -15.86
C ARG A 109 -0.34 0.13 -14.73
N PHE A 110 -1.12 -0.70 -14.05
CA PHE A 110 -2.03 -0.26 -13.01
C PHE A 110 -1.80 -1.06 -11.73
N PHE A 111 -1.90 -0.35 -10.61
CA PHE A 111 -1.59 -0.83 -9.28
C PHE A 111 -2.64 -0.32 -8.28
N GLY A 112 -2.52 -0.79 -7.03
CA GLY A 112 -3.36 -0.33 -5.92
C GLY A 112 -4.41 -1.38 -5.53
N LEU A 113 -5.64 -0.93 -5.36
CA LEU A 113 -6.77 -1.69 -4.84
C LEU A 113 -6.67 -2.15 -3.37
N GLY A 114 -5.76 -1.58 -2.60
CA GLY A 114 -5.50 -1.94 -1.20
C GLY A 114 -4.60 -3.17 -1.10
N ASN A 115 -4.92 -4.07 -0.16
CA ASN A 115 -4.14 -5.29 0.02
C ASN A 115 -4.42 -6.32 -1.09
N SER A 116 -3.36 -6.80 -1.76
CA SER A 116 -3.46 -7.69 -2.91
C SER A 116 -2.24 -8.58 -3.05
N SER A 117 -2.45 -9.87 -3.28
CA SER A 117 -1.39 -10.81 -3.69
C SER A 117 -0.95 -10.62 -5.15
N GLU A 118 -1.68 -9.82 -5.93
CA GLU A 118 -1.29 -9.39 -7.28
C GLU A 118 -0.91 -7.91 -7.25
N LEU A 119 0.37 -7.59 -7.49
CA LEU A 119 0.83 -6.20 -7.57
C LEU A 119 0.23 -5.47 -8.78
N ARG A 120 0.30 -6.11 -9.95
CA ARG A 120 -0.17 -5.54 -11.22
C ARG A 120 -1.60 -5.96 -11.53
N LEU A 121 -2.45 -4.97 -11.80
CA LEU A 121 -3.80 -5.19 -12.30
C LEU A 121 -3.73 -5.57 -13.79
N ARG A 122 -4.32 -6.71 -14.12
CA ARG A 122 -4.16 -7.37 -15.42
C ARG A 122 -5.17 -6.86 -16.45
N ARG A 123 -4.68 -6.59 -17.67
CA ARG A 123 -5.53 -6.37 -18.84
C ARG A 123 -6.42 -7.60 -19.10
N GLY A 124 -7.64 -7.36 -19.54
CA GLY A 124 -8.67 -8.38 -19.73
C GLY A 124 -9.36 -8.85 -18.45
N LYS A 125 -8.90 -8.41 -17.27
CA LYS A 125 -9.48 -8.80 -15.98
C LYS A 125 -10.36 -7.69 -15.40
N THR A 126 -11.37 -8.13 -14.64
CA THR A 126 -12.24 -7.26 -13.84
C THR A 126 -11.99 -7.51 -12.36
N TYR A 127 -11.88 -6.43 -11.59
CA TYR A 127 -11.60 -6.42 -10.16
C TYR A 127 -12.80 -5.79 -9.43
N PRO A 128 -13.70 -6.62 -8.86
CA PRO A 128 -14.84 -6.13 -8.09
C PRO A 128 -14.37 -5.60 -6.72
N ILE A 129 -14.99 -4.52 -6.26
CA ILE A 129 -14.82 -3.90 -4.95
C ILE A 129 -16.20 -3.86 -4.29
N LEU A 130 -16.42 -4.78 -3.35
CA LEU A 130 -17.67 -4.87 -2.60
C LEU A 130 -17.53 -4.12 -1.26
N PRO A 131 -18.62 -3.52 -0.73
CA PRO A 131 -18.58 -2.82 0.56
C PRO A 131 -17.94 -3.66 1.68
N ASP A 132 -18.23 -4.96 1.71
CA ASP A 132 -17.73 -5.89 2.72
C ASP A 132 -16.21 -6.17 2.56
N MET A 133 -15.70 -6.12 1.33
CA MET A 133 -14.28 -6.28 1.02
C MET A 133 -13.45 -5.08 1.46
N VAL A 134 -14.03 -3.88 1.44
CA VAL A 134 -13.39 -2.67 1.99
C VAL A 134 -13.13 -2.83 3.47
N LYS A 135 -14.07 -3.45 4.20
CA LYS A 135 -13.95 -3.73 5.63
C LYS A 135 -13.00 -4.89 5.93
N ARG A 136 -13.19 -6.03 5.26
CA ARG A 136 -12.53 -7.30 5.62
C ARG A 136 -11.12 -7.47 5.04
N THR A 137 -10.95 -7.15 3.76
CA THR A 137 -9.68 -7.36 3.01
C THR A 137 -8.94 -6.06 2.73
N LYS A 138 -9.39 -4.96 3.36
CA LYS A 138 -8.81 -3.63 3.19
C LYS A 138 -8.60 -3.26 1.71
N ARG A 139 -9.54 -3.65 0.84
CA ARG A 139 -9.49 -3.32 -0.59
C ARG A 139 -10.18 -1.99 -0.83
N PHE A 140 -9.51 -1.07 -1.52
CA PHE A 140 -10.00 0.29 -1.76
C PHE A 140 -10.16 0.53 -3.26
N PRO A 141 -11.09 1.39 -3.70
CA PRO A 141 -11.30 1.69 -5.12
C PRO A 141 -10.28 2.73 -5.60
N THR A 142 -9.01 2.58 -5.20
CA THR A 142 -7.91 3.42 -5.65
C THR A 142 -7.10 2.66 -6.68
N VAL A 143 -6.91 3.27 -7.85
CA VAL A 143 -6.00 2.78 -8.88
C VAL A 143 -4.92 3.81 -9.10
N PHE A 144 -3.67 3.35 -9.16
CA PHE A 144 -2.50 4.15 -9.50
C PHE A 144 -1.93 3.68 -10.84
N SER A 145 -1.59 4.61 -11.72
CA SER A 145 -0.99 4.34 -13.03
C SER A 145 0.52 4.52 -13.03
N SER A 146 1.23 3.69 -13.80
CA SER A 146 2.66 3.87 -14.11
C SER A 146 2.99 5.19 -14.82
N ARG A 147 1.98 5.95 -15.24
CA ARG A 147 2.08 7.30 -15.82
C ARG A 147 1.81 8.41 -14.79
N ASN A 148 1.92 8.10 -13.49
CA ASN A 148 1.83 9.05 -12.37
C ASN A 148 0.51 9.83 -12.28
N TRP A 149 -0.57 9.20 -12.66
CA TRP A 149 -1.91 9.64 -12.32
C TRP A 149 -2.62 8.55 -11.53
N TRP A 150 -3.62 8.94 -10.78
CA TRP A 150 -4.38 8.06 -9.92
C TRP A 150 -5.86 8.43 -9.95
N MET A 151 -6.69 7.48 -9.57
CA MET A 151 -8.10 7.72 -9.34
C MET A 151 -8.56 7.01 -8.08
N ARG A 152 -9.42 7.68 -7.33
CA ARG A 152 -10.02 7.19 -6.09
C ARG A 152 -11.52 7.46 -6.12
N CYS A 153 -12.31 6.49 -5.69
CA CYS A 153 -13.71 6.72 -5.34
C CYS A 153 -13.85 6.91 -3.82
N GLU A 154 -14.56 7.95 -3.41
CA GLU A 154 -15.00 8.07 -2.02
C GLU A 154 -16.39 7.44 -1.88
N ASP A 155 -16.63 6.79 -0.74
CA ASP A 155 -17.94 6.25 -0.35
C ASP A 155 -18.54 5.18 -1.30
N ILE A 156 -18.00 3.95 -1.22
CA ILE A 156 -18.59 2.76 -1.90
C ILE A 156 -19.79 2.27 -1.08
N ALA A 157 -20.86 3.05 -1.02
CA ALA A 157 -22.14 2.56 -0.48
C ALA A 157 -22.71 1.44 -1.38
N ALA A 158 -22.41 1.48 -2.68
CA ALA A 158 -22.79 0.49 -3.68
C ALA A 158 -21.57 -0.20 -4.29
N ALA A 159 -21.66 -1.51 -4.56
CA ALA A 159 -20.58 -2.28 -5.19
C ALA A 159 -20.02 -1.61 -6.46
N ALA A 160 -18.71 -1.72 -6.67
CA ALA A 160 -18.02 -1.21 -7.84
C ALA A 160 -17.17 -2.30 -8.50
N ALA A 161 -16.76 -2.09 -9.75
CA ALA A 161 -15.81 -2.95 -10.43
C ALA A 161 -14.92 -2.17 -11.38
N TRP A 162 -13.62 -2.43 -11.29
CA TRP A 162 -12.63 -1.95 -12.23
C TRP A 162 -12.43 -2.97 -13.34
N SER A 163 -12.58 -2.56 -14.60
CA SER A 163 -12.28 -3.40 -15.75
C SER A 163 -11.17 -2.82 -16.58
N PHE A 164 -10.12 -3.61 -16.82
CA PHE A 164 -8.93 -3.15 -17.52
C PHE A 164 -8.95 -3.67 -18.96
N LYS A 165 -9.39 -2.84 -19.92
CA LYS A 165 -9.35 -3.18 -21.35
C LYS A 165 -8.00 -2.77 -21.96
N ARG A 166 -7.80 -3.08 -23.24
CA ARG A 166 -6.51 -2.85 -23.93
C ARG A 166 -6.16 -1.36 -24.04
N ASP A 167 -7.15 -0.53 -24.33
CA ASP A 167 -7.03 0.90 -24.71
C ASP A 167 -7.78 1.84 -23.75
N HIS A 168 -8.50 1.29 -22.78
CA HIS A 168 -9.22 2.03 -21.76
C HIS A 168 -9.39 1.21 -20.48
N ILE A 169 -9.80 1.89 -19.41
CA ILE A 169 -10.28 1.27 -18.18
C ILE A 169 -11.69 1.77 -17.89
N ASP A 170 -12.54 0.87 -17.41
CA ASP A 170 -13.90 1.18 -16.99
C ASP A 170 -14.00 1.04 -15.48
N LEU A 171 -14.55 2.03 -14.80
CA LEU A 171 -14.99 1.94 -13.42
C LEU A 171 -16.53 1.97 -13.39
N CYS A 172 -17.11 0.82 -13.07
CA CYS A 172 -18.56 0.62 -13.04
C CYS A 172 -19.04 0.59 -11.60
N PHE A 173 -20.14 1.29 -11.32
CA PHE A 173 -20.80 1.34 -10.02
C PHE A 173 -22.21 0.77 -10.12
N ALA A 174 -22.64 -0.01 -9.12
CA ALA A 174 -24.02 -0.47 -8.98
C ALA A 174 -25.00 0.63 -8.53
N GLY A 175 -24.51 1.86 -8.34
CA GLY A 175 -25.24 3.06 -7.94
C GLY A 175 -24.50 4.32 -8.45
N ILE A 176 -25.05 5.50 -8.21
CA ILE A 176 -24.31 6.76 -8.47
C ILE A 176 -23.38 7.02 -7.27
N PRO A 177 -22.05 7.06 -7.44
CA PRO A 177 -21.13 7.37 -6.35
C PRO A 177 -21.31 8.83 -5.92
N LYS A 178 -21.06 9.14 -4.64
CA LYS A 178 -21.08 10.54 -4.18
C LYS A 178 -19.98 11.36 -4.84
N LYS A 179 -18.77 10.79 -4.91
CA LYS A 179 -17.60 11.50 -5.39
C LYS A 179 -16.55 10.56 -6.00
N VAL A 180 -16.01 10.98 -7.14
CA VAL A 180 -14.81 10.40 -7.75
C VAL A 180 -13.74 11.47 -7.81
N ILE A 181 -12.50 11.11 -7.47
CA ILE A 181 -11.36 12.02 -7.44
C ILE A 181 -10.30 11.49 -8.37
N LEU A 182 -9.80 12.35 -9.25
CA LEU A 182 -8.66 12.07 -10.12
C LEU A 182 -7.52 13.01 -9.77
N GLY A 183 -6.28 12.54 -9.90
CA GLY A 183 -5.12 13.40 -9.71
C GLY A 183 -3.85 12.83 -10.34
N GLY A 184 -2.75 13.54 -10.15
CA GLY A 184 -1.45 13.13 -10.65
C GLY A 184 -0.31 14.03 -10.21
N GLY A 185 0.89 13.71 -10.66
CA GLY A 185 2.13 14.43 -10.38
C GLY A 185 3.13 14.34 -11.54
N GLY A 186 4.11 15.24 -11.57
CA GLY A 186 5.18 15.21 -12.57
C GLY A 186 6.06 13.96 -12.45
N ASP A 187 6.22 13.46 -11.23
CA ASP A 187 6.87 12.20 -10.92
C ASP A 187 6.01 11.34 -9.97
N THR A 188 6.54 10.17 -9.58
CA THR A 188 5.82 9.23 -8.72
C THR A 188 5.65 9.77 -7.30
N LEU A 189 6.62 10.52 -6.79
CA LEU A 189 6.55 11.12 -5.46
C LEU A 189 5.45 12.20 -5.43
N GLU A 190 5.43 13.12 -6.38
CA GLU A 190 4.41 14.15 -6.48
C GLU A 190 3.00 13.56 -6.67
N ALA A 191 2.88 12.51 -7.47
CA ALA A 191 1.60 11.83 -7.68
C ALA A 191 1.11 11.15 -6.39
N MET A 192 2.03 10.56 -5.62
CA MET A 192 1.72 9.94 -4.33
C MET A 192 1.41 10.99 -3.26
N GLU A 193 2.12 12.12 -3.19
CA GLU A 193 1.77 13.25 -2.32
C GLU A 193 0.36 13.76 -2.65
N SER A 194 0.04 13.89 -3.95
CA SER A 194 -1.30 14.29 -4.39
C SER A 194 -2.37 13.27 -4.02
N LEU A 195 -2.11 11.96 -4.16
CA LEU A 195 -3.04 10.92 -3.73
C LEU A 195 -3.22 10.92 -2.20
N ALA A 196 -2.12 11.12 -1.48
CA ALA A 196 -2.09 11.18 -0.02
C ALA A 196 -2.87 12.39 0.52
N SER A 197 -2.93 13.49 -0.22
CA SER A 197 -3.83 14.63 0.07
C SER A 197 -5.32 14.30 -0.09
N PHE A 198 -5.68 13.06 -0.45
CA PHE A 198 -7.03 12.49 -0.33
C PHE A 198 -7.10 11.20 0.51
N ALA A 199 -6.00 10.76 1.13
CA ALA A 199 -6.01 9.72 2.16
C ALA A 199 -6.98 10.08 3.30
N ARG A 200 -7.63 9.07 3.90
CA ARG A 200 -8.73 9.30 4.85
C ARG A 200 -8.29 10.18 6.05
N PRO A 201 -9.23 10.89 6.71
CA PRO A 201 -8.95 11.69 7.89
C PRO A 201 -8.22 10.93 9.01
N GLU A 202 -8.41 9.61 9.14
CA GLU A 202 -7.68 8.81 10.12
C GLU A 202 -6.16 8.88 9.87
N ALA A 203 -5.70 8.71 8.63
CA ALA A 203 -4.29 8.87 8.25
C ALA A 203 -3.75 10.31 8.31
N ARG A 204 -4.60 11.31 8.60
CA ARG A 204 -4.23 12.72 8.76
C ARG A 204 -4.44 13.26 10.16
N ARG A 205 -5.04 12.47 11.05
CA ARG A 205 -5.13 12.88 12.44
C ARG A 205 -3.69 12.85 12.98
N PRO A 206 -3.23 13.93 13.65
CA PRO A 206 -2.11 13.75 14.56
C PRO A 206 -2.47 12.56 15.45
N PRO A 207 -1.51 11.67 15.78
CA PRO A 207 -1.81 10.51 16.60
C PRO A 207 -2.65 10.96 17.79
N GLY A 208 -3.77 10.25 18.05
CA GLY A 208 -4.61 10.50 19.22
C GLY A 208 -3.82 10.24 20.51
N PRO A 209 -4.35 9.65 21.58
CA PRO A 209 -3.53 9.24 22.73
C PRO A 209 -2.48 8.12 22.43
N SER A 210 -2.10 7.91 21.16
CA SER A 210 -1.11 6.93 20.68
C SER A 210 0.39 7.31 20.68
N PRO A 211 0.88 8.52 21.07
CA PRO A 211 2.32 8.80 21.19
C PRO A 211 3.05 7.77 22.06
N ASP A 212 2.38 7.28 23.10
CA ASP A 212 2.90 6.28 24.03
C ASP A 212 3.16 4.91 23.37
N ILE A 213 2.56 4.64 22.20
CA ILE A 213 2.73 3.39 21.44
C ILE A 213 3.65 3.62 20.24
N ALA A 214 3.48 4.73 19.52
CA ALA A 214 4.18 4.99 18.26
C ALA A 214 5.70 5.08 18.44
N ALA A 215 6.18 5.93 19.36
CA ALA A 215 7.62 6.15 19.54
C ALA A 215 8.35 4.88 20.04
N PRO A 216 7.80 4.11 21.01
CA PRO A 216 8.39 2.82 21.37
C PRO A 216 8.38 1.78 20.24
N ALA A 217 7.29 1.67 19.48
CA ALA A 217 7.17 0.69 18.39
C ALA A 217 8.09 1.00 17.19
N ILE A 218 8.46 2.27 17.01
CA ILE A 218 9.52 2.67 16.06
C ILE A 218 10.90 2.26 16.57
N GLY A 219 11.13 2.14 17.87
CA GLY A 219 12.44 1.82 18.45
C GLY A 219 12.67 0.35 18.79
N ALA A 220 11.61 -0.42 19.01
CA ALA A 220 11.68 -1.80 19.49
C ALA A 220 10.57 -2.68 18.87
N PRO A 221 10.79 -4.00 18.77
CA PRO A 221 9.76 -4.93 18.32
C PRO A 221 8.54 -4.94 19.24
N VAL A 222 7.36 -5.15 18.66
CA VAL A 222 6.09 -5.33 19.37
C VAL A 222 5.81 -6.82 19.47
N LEU A 223 5.76 -7.34 20.70
CA LEU A 223 5.60 -8.77 20.96
C LEU A 223 4.14 -9.12 21.24
N HIS A 224 3.59 -10.08 20.50
CA HIS A 224 2.25 -10.62 20.74
C HIS A 224 2.36 -11.89 21.59
N LEU A 225 1.95 -11.81 22.85
CA LEU A 225 1.92 -12.95 23.77
C LEU A 225 0.48 -13.50 23.84
N SER A 226 0.30 -14.81 23.63
CA SER A 226 -1.02 -15.47 23.77
C SER A 226 -1.18 -16.21 25.10
N ASP A 227 -2.44 -16.31 25.55
CA ASP A 227 -2.99 -16.63 26.88
C ASP A 227 -2.50 -17.87 27.67
N SER A 228 -1.46 -18.57 27.20
CA SER A 228 -0.87 -19.69 27.95
C SER A 228 0.16 -19.28 29.01
N GLY A 229 0.34 -17.97 29.23
CA GLY A 229 1.33 -17.38 30.15
C GLY A 229 0.75 -16.80 31.44
N PRO A 230 1.62 -16.32 32.37
CA PRO A 230 1.18 -15.61 33.58
C PRO A 230 0.33 -14.39 33.24
N ARG A 231 -0.61 -14.06 34.12
CA ARG A 231 -1.58 -12.97 33.89
C ARG A 231 -0.86 -11.63 33.79
N TYR A 232 -1.46 -10.69 33.06
CA TYR A 232 -0.91 -9.35 32.87
C TYR A 232 -0.52 -8.68 34.20
N GLU A 233 -1.37 -8.81 35.22
CA GLU A 233 -1.16 -8.21 36.55
C GLU A 233 0.10 -8.73 37.24
N GLU A 234 0.51 -9.97 36.95
CA GLU A 234 1.70 -10.60 37.51
C GLU A 234 2.97 -10.15 36.77
N LEU A 235 2.88 -9.92 35.46
CA LEU A 235 4.03 -9.51 34.64
C LEU A 235 4.31 -8.01 34.70
N ARG A 236 3.27 -7.19 34.88
CA ARG A 236 3.36 -5.73 34.80
C ARG A 236 4.52 -5.13 35.61
N PRO A 237 4.73 -5.45 36.91
CA PRO A 237 5.80 -4.84 37.69
C PRO A 237 7.20 -5.20 37.18
N LEU A 238 7.37 -6.43 36.66
CA LEU A 238 8.65 -6.91 36.11
C LEU A 238 8.98 -6.21 34.79
N LEU A 239 7.97 -6.07 33.93
CA LEU A 239 8.10 -5.42 32.63
C LEU A 239 8.35 -3.91 32.77
N GLU A 240 7.62 -3.23 33.65
CA GLU A 240 7.85 -1.81 33.95
C GLU A 240 9.26 -1.57 34.51
N LYS A 241 9.72 -2.44 35.43
CA LYS A 241 11.10 -2.39 35.97
C LYS A 241 12.16 -2.60 34.89
N ALA A 242 11.87 -3.42 33.88
CA ALA A 242 12.74 -3.65 32.74
C ALA A 242 12.68 -2.54 31.67
N GLY A 243 11.86 -1.50 31.88
CA GLY A 243 11.65 -0.42 30.90
C GLY A 243 10.85 -0.86 29.67
N ILE A 244 10.18 -2.02 29.73
CA ILE A 244 9.35 -2.55 28.64
C ILE A 244 7.98 -1.86 28.71
N LYS A 245 7.62 -1.16 27.64
CA LYS A 245 6.28 -0.60 27.47
C LYS A 245 5.31 -1.72 27.09
N ILE A 246 4.16 -1.75 27.75
CA ILE A 246 3.11 -2.72 27.46
C ILE A 246 1.96 -1.95 26.80
N GLY A 247 1.44 -2.49 25.69
CA GLY A 247 0.16 -2.10 25.12
C GLY A 247 -0.79 -3.29 25.17
N LEU A 248 -2.09 -3.02 25.28
CA LEU A 248 -3.11 -4.06 25.20
C LEU A 248 -3.44 -4.35 23.73
N LEU A 249 -3.50 -5.63 23.38
CA LEU A 249 -4.03 -6.14 22.11
C LEU A 249 -5.51 -6.49 22.35
N VAL A 250 -6.43 -5.94 21.57
CA VAL A 250 -7.87 -6.24 21.68
C VAL A 250 -8.27 -7.10 20.49
N ASP A 251 -8.45 -8.40 20.73
CA ASP A 251 -8.93 -9.32 19.69
C ASP A 251 -10.44 -9.14 19.47
N ASP A 252 -10.80 -8.51 18.33
CA ASP A 252 -12.19 -8.36 17.87
C ASP A 252 -12.91 -9.72 17.68
N ARG A 253 -12.21 -10.86 17.63
CA ARG A 253 -12.81 -12.19 17.40
C ARG A 253 -13.28 -12.89 18.68
N ALA A 254 -12.81 -12.47 19.85
CA ALA A 254 -13.17 -13.09 21.12
C ALA A 254 -14.29 -12.27 21.81
N ASN A 255 -15.53 -12.68 21.59
CA ASN A 255 -16.74 -12.30 22.33
C ASN A 255 -16.54 -11.33 23.52
N GLY A 256 -16.48 -10.03 23.26
CA GLY A 256 -16.90 -9.00 24.21
C GLY A 256 -16.03 -8.75 25.45
N ILE A 257 -14.70 -8.80 25.36
CA ILE A 257 -13.88 -7.99 26.29
C ILE A 257 -13.81 -6.57 25.68
N PRO A 258 -14.50 -5.57 26.24
CA PRO A 258 -14.72 -4.33 25.52
C PRO A 258 -13.46 -3.46 25.55
N GLU A 259 -13.21 -2.76 24.43
CA GLU A 259 -12.33 -1.59 24.26
C GLU A 259 -12.37 -0.61 25.47
N ILE A 260 -13.46 -0.65 26.24
CA ILE A 260 -13.71 0.02 27.52
C ILE A 260 -12.60 -0.22 28.55
N GLU A 261 -12.01 -1.41 28.69
CA GLU A 261 -11.01 -1.67 29.75
C GLU A 261 -9.64 -1.04 29.44
N ALA A 262 -9.22 -1.05 28.16
CA ALA A 262 -8.04 -0.33 27.69
C ALA A 262 -8.22 1.20 27.79
N LEU A 263 -9.38 1.71 27.37
CA LEU A 263 -9.76 3.12 27.52
C LEU A 263 -9.85 3.55 29.00
N ARG A 264 -10.28 2.66 29.91
CA ARG A 264 -10.46 2.93 31.34
C ARG A 264 -9.14 3.03 32.10
N ILE A 265 -8.06 2.39 31.63
CA ILE A 265 -6.71 2.56 32.16
C ILE A 265 -5.89 3.63 31.42
N GLY A 266 -6.51 4.31 30.44
CA GLY A 266 -5.90 5.42 29.69
C GLY A 266 -4.87 5.00 28.64
N GLN A 267 -4.87 3.75 28.18
CA GLN A 267 -3.93 3.27 27.16
C GLN A 267 -4.68 2.88 25.87
N GLY A 268 -4.20 3.35 24.71
CA GLY A 268 -4.75 2.92 23.41
C GLY A 268 -4.46 1.44 23.14
N SER A 269 -5.30 0.77 22.33
CA SER A 269 -4.98 -0.59 21.85
C SER A 269 -4.05 -0.56 20.64
N TRP A 270 -3.28 -1.64 20.42
CA TRP A 270 -2.43 -1.78 19.23
C TRP A 270 -3.23 -1.70 17.94
N GLU A 271 -4.42 -2.32 17.88
CA GLU A 271 -5.33 -2.24 16.73
C GLU A 271 -5.80 -0.81 16.49
N SER A 272 -6.12 -0.07 17.55
CA SER A 272 -6.52 1.33 17.45
C SER A 272 -5.37 2.20 16.96
N PHE A 273 -4.16 1.99 17.49
CA PHE A 273 -2.96 2.65 16.99
C PHE A 273 -2.78 2.36 15.50
N LEU A 274 -2.79 1.09 15.08
CA LEU A 274 -2.63 0.75 13.67
C LEU A 274 -3.71 1.44 12.84
N ARG A 275 -4.99 1.25 13.17
CA ARG A 275 -6.14 1.84 12.47
C ARG A 275 -5.97 3.35 12.29
N ASP A 276 -5.69 4.06 13.38
CA ASP A 276 -5.69 5.52 13.44
C ASP A 276 -4.40 6.11 12.85
N SER A 277 -3.25 5.45 12.98
CA SER A 277 -1.97 5.90 12.38
C SER A 277 -1.84 5.57 10.90
N GLY A 278 -2.69 4.70 10.36
CA GLY A 278 -2.62 4.22 8.99
C GLY A 278 -1.56 3.13 8.73
N TYR A 279 -0.84 2.67 9.76
CA TYR A 279 0.04 1.50 9.65
C TYR A 279 -0.79 0.23 9.39
N ARG A 280 -0.35 -0.61 8.44
CA ARG A 280 -1.10 -1.81 8.04
C ARG A 280 -0.18 -3.01 7.90
N PRO A 281 -0.42 -4.11 8.63
CA PRO A 281 0.24 -5.37 8.31
C PRO A 281 -0.27 -5.88 6.97
N ILE A 282 0.59 -6.56 6.21
CA ILE A 282 0.14 -7.44 5.12
C ILE A 282 -0.71 -8.59 5.71
N GLU A 283 -1.55 -9.21 4.88
CA GLU A 283 -2.33 -10.37 5.28
C GLU A 283 -1.44 -11.62 5.25
N GLU A 284 -1.65 -12.49 6.24
CA GLU A 284 -1.02 -13.80 6.26
C GLU A 284 -1.44 -14.58 5.01
N THR A 285 -0.48 -15.25 4.38
CA THR A 285 -0.75 -16.08 3.22
C THR A 285 -1.21 -17.46 3.70
N ASP A 286 -2.53 -17.69 3.72
CA ASP A 286 -3.16 -18.95 4.15
C ASP A 286 -2.36 -20.19 3.74
N GLY A 287 -1.64 -20.80 4.69
CA GLY A 287 -0.94 -22.08 4.51
C GLY A 287 0.23 -22.11 3.50
N ALA A 288 0.60 -20.98 2.90
CA ALA A 288 1.77 -20.90 2.04
C ALA A 288 3.01 -20.62 2.91
N GLY A 289 4.09 -21.37 2.69
CA GLY A 289 5.39 -21.08 3.31
C GLY A 289 5.96 -19.74 2.81
N TRP A 290 7.28 -19.59 2.89
CA TRP A 290 7.96 -18.39 2.38
C TRP A 290 7.62 -18.09 0.91
N ASP A 291 6.84 -17.03 0.67
CA ASP A 291 6.48 -16.51 -0.65
C ASP A 291 6.85 -15.01 -0.77
N PRO A 292 8.08 -14.69 -1.18
CA PRO A 292 8.58 -13.32 -1.25
C PRO A 292 7.80 -12.47 -2.27
N LYS A 293 7.22 -13.09 -3.31
CA LYS A 293 6.49 -12.38 -4.36
C LYS A 293 5.14 -11.92 -3.85
N THR A 294 4.41 -12.79 -3.16
CA THR A 294 3.14 -12.41 -2.54
C THR A 294 3.34 -11.39 -1.43
N ILE A 295 4.38 -11.53 -0.60
CA ILE A 295 4.75 -10.54 0.43
C ILE A 295 4.98 -9.17 -0.22
N THR A 296 5.84 -9.10 -1.24
CA THR A 296 6.17 -7.83 -1.90
C THR A 296 4.96 -7.24 -2.63
N ALA A 297 4.14 -8.08 -3.28
CA ALA A 297 2.92 -7.63 -3.94
C ALA A 297 1.95 -6.94 -2.98
N GLN A 298 1.72 -7.52 -1.80
CA GLN A 298 0.86 -6.93 -0.77
C GLN A 298 1.39 -5.60 -0.24
N VAL A 299 2.70 -5.55 0.05
CA VAL A 299 3.36 -4.31 0.51
C VAL A 299 3.20 -3.21 -0.54
N LEU A 300 3.55 -3.49 -1.80
CA LEU A 300 3.57 -2.50 -2.85
C LEU A 300 2.17 -2.09 -3.31
N SER A 301 1.18 -3.00 -3.27
CA SER A 301 -0.21 -2.66 -3.59
C SER A 301 -0.81 -1.74 -2.53
N LEU A 302 -0.55 -2.00 -1.23
CA LEU A 302 -0.94 -1.10 -0.14
C LEU A 302 -0.27 0.27 -0.27
N SER A 303 1.04 0.29 -0.51
CA SER A 303 1.84 1.49 -0.71
C SER A 303 1.26 2.39 -1.82
N LEU A 304 0.93 1.81 -2.98
CA LEU A 304 0.38 2.52 -4.13
C LEU A 304 -1.13 2.80 -4.06
N SER A 305 -1.80 2.42 -2.97
CA SER A 305 -3.24 2.68 -2.78
C SER A 305 -3.54 4.01 -2.08
N GLY A 306 -2.52 4.65 -1.51
CA GLY A 306 -2.62 5.92 -0.79
C GLY A 306 -3.30 5.79 0.57
N GLY A 307 -2.66 6.31 1.62
CA GLY A 307 -3.23 6.31 2.97
C GLY A 307 -3.01 5.02 3.77
N PHE A 308 -2.03 4.20 3.38
CA PHE A 308 -1.54 3.08 4.19
C PHE A 308 -0.02 3.10 4.30
N ASN A 309 0.50 2.78 5.48
CA ASN A 309 1.92 2.53 5.73
C ASN A 309 2.14 1.04 5.99
N PRO A 310 2.44 0.24 4.95
CA PRO A 310 2.51 -1.20 5.08
C PRO A 310 3.74 -1.67 5.86
N PHE A 311 3.60 -2.77 6.60
CA PHE A 311 4.72 -3.48 7.23
C PHE A 311 4.52 -5.00 7.18
N ILE A 312 5.60 -5.73 7.42
CA ILE A 312 5.66 -7.19 7.33
C ILE A 312 5.72 -7.76 8.76
N PRO A 313 4.61 -8.31 9.30
CA PRO A 313 4.63 -8.94 10.61
C PRO A 313 5.36 -10.29 10.56
N VAL A 314 5.93 -10.71 11.68
CA VAL A 314 6.54 -12.03 11.85
C VAL A 314 5.65 -12.88 12.76
N SER A 315 4.79 -13.69 12.15
CA SER A 315 3.83 -14.55 12.88
C SER A 315 4.32 -16.00 13.00
N ARG A 316 3.80 -16.73 13.99
CA ARG A 316 4.01 -18.18 14.16
C ARG A 316 3.38 -18.96 13.01
N ASP A 317 2.27 -18.47 12.46
CA ASP A 317 1.49 -19.13 11.42
C ASP A 317 2.02 -18.85 9.99
N ASN A 318 2.99 -17.93 9.85
CA ASN A 318 3.78 -17.73 8.62
C ASN A 318 4.68 -18.94 8.27
N GLY A 319 4.62 -19.99 9.09
CA GLY A 319 5.14 -21.33 8.83
C GLY A 319 4.11 -22.38 9.23
N THR A 320 3.17 -22.70 8.33
CA THR A 320 2.32 -23.91 8.31
C THR A 320 1.69 -24.38 9.63
N SER A 321 0.36 -24.39 9.65
CA SER A 321 -0.41 -25.34 10.47
C SER A 321 0.02 -26.78 10.15
N GLY A 322 0.94 -27.31 10.96
CA GLY A 322 1.47 -28.67 10.82
C GLY A 322 2.99 -28.76 10.80
N ALA A 323 3.60 -28.75 11.97
CA ALA A 323 4.93 -29.33 12.26
C ALA A 323 6.17 -28.82 11.48
N LYS A 324 6.14 -27.67 10.80
CA LYS A 324 7.36 -27.05 10.21
C LYS A 324 7.60 -25.67 10.81
N GLY A 325 8.74 -25.53 11.47
CA GLY A 325 9.06 -24.41 12.36
C GLY A 325 9.20 -23.02 11.72
N TYR A 326 9.49 -22.07 12.61
CA TYR A 326 9.65 -20.64 12.34
C TYR A 326 10.56 -20.33 11.14
N CYS A 327 10.04 -19.69 10.10
CA CYS A 327 10.81 -19.40 8.90
C CYS A 327 11.76 -18.19 9.14
N LEU A 328 13.07 -18.46 9.14
CA LEU A 328 14.11 -17.46 9.44
C LEU A 328 14.16 -16.30 8.43
N ARG A 329 13.67 -16.49 7.21
CA ARG A 329 13.65 -15.43 6.19
C ARG A 329 12.74 -14.25 6.56
N TRP A 330 11.70 -14.48 7.37
CA TRP A 330 10.90 -13.38 7.91
C TRP A 330 11.69 -12.53 8.90
N LEU A 331 12.53 -13.15 9.73
CA LEU A 331 13.44 -12.43 10.63
C LEU A 331 14.53 -11.67 9.88
N ASP A 332 14.96 -12.18 8.72
CA ASP A 332 15.91 -11.46 7.85
C ASP A 332 15.30 -10.14 7.32
N LEU A 333 13.99 -10.09 7.07
CA LEU A 333 13.29 -8.89 6.56
C LEU A 333 12.85 -7.92 7.65
N ALA A 334 12.45 -8.42 8.82
CA ALA A 334 11.82 -7.63 9.87
C ALA A 334 12.55 -6.32 10.27
N PRO A 335 13.90 -6.24 10.27
CA PRO A 335 14.60 -4.98 10.56
C PRO A 335 14.31 -3.86 9.55
N PHE A 336 14.06 -4.23 8.30
CA PHE A 336 14.01 -3.34 7.14
C PHE A 336 12.57 -2.95 6.80
N GLY A 337 11.86 -2.44 7.79
CA GLY A 337 10.50 -1.94 7.66
C GLY A 337 10.12 -0.97 8.77
N PRO A 338 8.91 -0.39 8.68
CA PRO A 338 8.50 0.71 9.53
C PRO A 338 7.97 0.26 10.89
N LEU A 339 7.63 -1.02 11.07
CA LEU A 339 7.32 -1.66 12.36
C LEU A 339 7.83 -3.11 12.34
N PHE A 340 8.11 -3.66 13.53
CA PHE A 340 8.44 -5.07 13.72
C PHE A 340 7.46 -5.69 14.72
N GLU A 341 6.36 -6.19 14.20
CA GLU A 341 5.40 -6.99 14.95
C GLU A 341 5.83 -8.45 14.95
N LEU A 342 5.76 -9.10 16.11
CA LEU A 342 6.36 -10.39 16.34
C LEU A 342 5.47 -11.27 17.23
N SER A 343 4.96 -12.35 16.67
CA SER A 343 4.49 -13.50 17.45
C SER A 343 5.71 -14.40 17.73
N PRO A 344 6.15 -14.50 18.99
CA PRO A 344 7.37 -15.22 19.32
C PRO A 344 7.21 -16.72 19.05
N PRO A 345 8.29 -17.41 18.70
CA PRO A 345 8.24 -18.85 18.51
C PRO A 345 7.95 -19.55 19.84
N GLY A 346 7.20 -20.66 19.81
CA GLY A 346 6.96 -21.47 21.01
C GLY A 346 8.28 -22.00 21.57
N THR A 347 8.50 -21.85 22.88
CA THR A 347 9.78 -22.18 23.55
C THR A 347 10.19 -23.66 23.40
N ARG A 348 9.23 -24.57 23.22
CA ARG A 348 9.48 -26.01 23.00
C ARG A 348 9.78 -26.38 21.54
N GLU A 349 9.49 -25.49 20.59
CA GLU A 349 9.58 -25.75 19.14
C GLU A 349 10.72 -24.98 18.45
N ALA A 350 11.24 -23.94 19.10
CA ALA A 350 12.28 -23.06 18.55
C ALA A 350 13.69 -23.63 18.76
N GLY A 351 14.38 -23.98 17.67
CA GLY A 351 15.81 -24.31 17.72
C GLY A 351 16.70 -23.09 18.04
N ARG A 352 17.95 -23.32 18.47
CA ARG A 352 18.93 -22.26 18.81
C ARG A 352 19.06 -21.20 17.70
N SER A 353 19.08 -21.62 16.44
CA SER A 353 19.22 -20.75 15.27
C SER A 353 18.08 -19.72 15.13
N VAL A 354 16.88 -20.03 15.61
CA VAL A 354 15.75 -19.09 15.62
C VAL A 354 16.01 -17.96 16.61
N TRP A 355 16.46 -18.30 17.83
CA TRP A 355 16.76 -17.32 18.86
C TRP A 355 17.96 -16.44 18.51
N GLU A 356 19.02 -17.03 17.96
CA GLU A 356 20.19 -16.30 17.45
C GLU A 356 19.78 -15.33 16.34
N ARG A 357 18.98 -15.80 15.38
CA ARG A 357 18.49 -14.95 14.29
C ARG A 357 17.59 -13.83 14.81
N LEU A 358 16.73 -14.12 15.78
CA LEU A 358 15.85 -13.14 16.39
C LEU A 358 16.66 -12.06 17.12
N ALA A 359 17.68 -12.44 17.91
CA ALA A 359 18.55 -11.48 18.59
C ALA A 359 19.28 -10.54 17.62
N VAL A 360 19.74 -11.06 16.48
CA VAL A 360 20.29 -10.24 15.40
C VAL A 360 19.22 -9.29 14.86
N ALA A 361 18.07 -9.80 14.46
CA ALA A 361 17.00 -9.01 13.85
C ALA A 361 16.54 -7.86 14.76
N THR A 362 16.27 -8.14 16.04
CA THR A 362 15.85 -7.11 17.00
C THR A 362 16.94 -6.07 17.26
N THR A 363 18.21 -6.48 17.27
CA THR A 363 19.35 -5.55 17.40
C THR A 363 19.44 -4.62 16.18
N LEU A 364 19.36 -5.16 14.96
CA LEU A 364 19.40 -4.34 13.74
C LEU A 364 18.17 -3.42 13.65
N PHE A 365 17.00 -3.91 14.04
CA PHE A 365 15.78 -3.09 14.08
C PHE A 365 15.95 -1.88 15.03
N ALA A 366 16.50 -2.09 16.23
CA ALA A 366 16.77 -1.03 17.19
C ALA A 366 17.82 -0.03 16.68
N MET A 367 18.89 -0.50 16.04
CA MET A 367 19.90 0.37 15.44
C MET A 367 19.34 1.24 14.30
N LEU A 368 18.41 0.71 13.49
CA LEU A 368 17.77 1.43 12.39
C LEU A 368 16.78 2.53 12.83
N ARG A 369 16.57 2.70 14.15
CA ARG A 369 15.62 3.68 14.69
C ARG A 369 15.77 5.09 14.10
N PRO A 370 16.97 5.71 14.01
CA PRO A 370 17.09 7.08 13.47
C PRO A 370 16.58 7.20 12.02
N TYR A 371 16.86 6.20 11.17
CA TYR A 371 16.37 6.17 9.80
C TYR A 371 14.85 5.94 9.73
N ARG A 372 14.34 5.09 10.61
CA ARG A 372 12.90 4.80 10.71
C ARG A 372 12.11 6.01 11.21
N GLU A 373 12.66 6.79 12.14
CA GLU A 373 12.07 8.04 12.62
C GLU A 373 11.94 9.07 11.48
N GLN A 374 12.93 9.19 10.59
CA GLN A 374 12.78 10.00 9.37
C GLN A 374 11.64 9.49 8.47
N CYS A 375 11.58 8.17 8.23
CA CYS A 375 10.50 7.59 7.42
C CYS A 375 9.12 7.81 8.06
N ALA A 376 9.02 7.73 9.39
CA ALA A 376 7.80 8.00 10.14
C ALA A 376 7.40 9.47 10.05
N ALA A 377 8.35 10.41 10.11
CA ALA A 377 8.07 11.83 9.92
C ALA A 377 7.58 12.15 8.49
N GLU A 378 8.12 11.50 7.46
CA GLU A 378 7.60 11.61 6.09
C GLU A 378 6.18 11.05 5.97
N TRP A 379 5.89 9.95 6.65
CA TRP A 379 4.54 9.39 6.73
C TRP A 379 3.57 10.33 7.45
N GLU A 380 3.93 10.87 8.61
CA GLU A 380 3.06 11.76 9.39
C GLU A 380 2.84 13.12 8.71
N GLY A 381 3.88 13.67 8.09
CA GLY A 381 3.82 14.99 7.46
C GLY A 381 3.24 14.97 6.05
N LYS A 382 3.48 13.91 5.27
CA LYS A 382 3.15 13.85 3.84
C LYS A 382 2.37 12.60 3.42
N ALA A 383 2.12 11.66 4.34
CA ALA A 383 1.51 10.36 4.07
C ALA A 383 2.20 9.59 2.94
N ILE A 384 3.53 9.71 2.86
CA ILE A 384 4.39 8.91 2.01
C ILE A 384 4.78 7.62 2.76
N PRO A 385 4.44 6.43 2.25
CA PRO A 385 4.64 5.18 2.98
C PRO A 385 6.11 4.88 3.23
N GLY A 386 6.41 4.19 4.34
CA GLY A 386 7.76 3.75 4.66
C GLY A 386 8.27 2.69 3.68
N LEU A 387 7.40 1.77 3.25
CA LEU A 387 7.75 0.80 2.19
C LEU A 387 7.18 1.26 0.85
N ARG A 388 8.04 1.36 -0.17
CA ARG A 388 7.73 2.02 -1.46
C ARG A 388 8.12 1.14 -2.64
N HIS A 389 7.41 1.33 -3.75
CA HIS A 389 7.82 0.75 -5.02
C HIS A 389 9.13 1.42 -5.48
N PRO A 390 10.10 0.68 -6.05
CA PRO A 390 11.31 1.27 -6.61
C PRO A 390 11.11 2.41 -7.63
N ALA A 391 9.92 2.50 -8.23
CA ALA A 391 9.55 3.57 -9.16
C ALA A 391 9.52 4.97 -8.52
N PHE A 392 9.50 5.07 -7.19
CA PHE A 392 9.67 6.34 -6.46
C PHE A 392 11.00 7.05 -6.76
N LEU A 393 12.02 6.31 -7.22
CA LEU A 393 13.32 6.87 -7.62
C LEU A 393 13.45 7.09 -9.14
N GLY A 394 12.39 6.81 -9.89
CA GLY A 394 12.33 7.01 -11.35
C GLY A 394 11.73 8.35 -11.74
N ARG A 395 11.89 8.72 -13.01
CA ARG A 395 11.06 9.74 -13.64
C ARG A 395 9.83 9.05 -14.26
N GLY A 396 8.67 9.70 -14.12
CA GLY A 396 7.42 9.16 -14.66
C GLY A 396 7.50 8.83 -16.15
N GLY A 397 6.84 7.76 -16.58
CA GLY A 397 6.77 7.41 -18.00
C GLY A 397 7.95 6.61 -18.55
N ASP A 398 8.99 6.35 -17.76
CA ASP A 398 10.14 5.55 -18.20
C ASP A 398 9.84 4.04 -18.12
N GLY A 399 9.21 3.51 -19.18
CA GLY A 399 9.57 2.19 -19.71
C GLY A 399 8.66 0.98 -19.46
N GLY A 400 7.42 1.12 -19.00
CA GLY A 400 6.48 -0.03 -18.91
C GLY A 400 7.07 -1.23 -18.15
N ASP A 401 7.03 -2.44 -18.73
CA ASP A 401 7.60 -3.67 -18.14
C ASP A 401 9.14 -3.74 -18.16
N HIS A 402 9.81 -2.81 -18.85
CA HIS A 402 11.27 -2.77 -18.98
C HIS A 402 11.92 -1.69 -18.10
N GLY A 403 11.11 -0.83 -17.48
CA GLY A 403 11.54 0.18 -16.51
C GLY A 403 11.32 -0.25 -15.06
N LEU A 404 11.36 0.70 -14.14
CA LEU A 404 11.22 0.43 -12.69
C LEU A 404 9.85 -0.15 -12.32
N TRP A 405 8.79 0.19 -13.06
CA TRP A 405 7.45 -0.39 -12.89
C TRP A 405 7.39 -1.90 -13.21
N GLY A 406 8.45 -2.42 -13.84
CA GLY A 406 8.72 -3.84 -14.09
C GLY A 406 9.14 -4.63 -12.84
N ILE A 407 9.53 -3.96 -11.75
CA ILE A 407 9.97 -4.61 -10.51
C ILE A 407 8.75 -5.00 -9.67
N ALA A 408 8.73 -6.21 -9.12
CA ALA A 408 7.59 -6.72 -8.35
C ALA A 408 7.96 -7.54 -7.10
N ASP A 409 9.25 -7.75 -6.89
CA ASP A 409 9.87 -8.64 -5.90
C ASP A 409 10.98 -7.91 -5.12
N GLU A 410 10.96 -6.58 -5.14
CA GLU A 410 11.86 -5.69 -4.41
C GLU A 410 11.07 -4.49 -3.90
N TYR A 411 11.47 -3.94 -2.77
CA TYR A 411 10.88 -2.73 -2.22
C TYR A 411 11.95 -1.78 -1.70
N LEU A 412 11.63 -0.49 -1.65
CA LEU A 412 12.40 0.49 -0.93
C LEU A 412 11.86 0.61 0.50
N PHE A 413 12.74 0.65 1.50
CA PHE A 413 12.42 1.15 2.83
C PHE A 413 12.95 2.59 2.92
N GLY A 414 12.03 3.56 2.99
CA GLY A 414 12.30 4.97 2.76
C GLY A 414 12.77 5.23 1.32
N GLN A 415 13.66 6.20 1.15
CA GLN A 415 14.28 6.52 -0.14
C GLN A 415 15.69 5.94 -0.32
N ASP A 416 16.30 5.47 0.76
CA ASP A 416 17.73 5.14 0.79
C ASP A 416 18.03 3.66 0.84
N VAL A 417 17.11 2.81 1.31
CA VAL A 417 17.36 1.37 1.48
C VAL A 417 16.53 0.58 0.47
N LEU A 418 17.19 -0.26 -0.33
CA LEU A 418 16.55 -1.24 -1.20
C LEU A 418 16.67 -2.62 -0.58
N VAL A 419 15.56 -3.34 -0.52
CA VAL A 419 15.48 -4.71 -0.02
C VAL A 419 14.90 -5.61 -1.11
N ALA A 420 15.63 -6.68 -1.41
CA ALA A 420 15.19 -7.73 -2.31
C ALA A 420 15.06 -9.04 -1.50
N PRO A 421 13.83 -9.39 -1.04
CA PRO A 421 13.59 -10.66 -0.35
C PRO A 421 14.12 -11.86 -1.12
N SER A 422 14.73 -12.83 -0.42
CA SER A 422 15.28 -14.04 -1.03
C SER A 422 14.21 -14.83 -1.80
N ASP A 423 14.52 -15.31 -3.01
CA ASP A 423 13.57 -16.06 -3.86
C ASP A 423 13.17 -17.43 -3.29
N ASN A 424 13.92 -17.96 -2.32
CA ASN A 424 13.63 -19.21 -1.63
C ASN A 424 14.17 -19.22 -0.19
N ASP A 425 13.62 -20.10 0.64
CA ASP A 425 14.00 -20.31 2.04
C ASP A 425 15.01 -21.46 2.22
N LYS A 426 15.26 -22.25 1.15
CA LYS A 426 16.07 -23.48 1.19
C LYS A 426 17.34 -23.47 0.34
N GLY A 427 17.57 -22.40 -0.42
CA GLY A 427 18.65 -22.31 -1.42
C GLY A 427 18.32 -23.13 -2.67
N ALA A 428 18.83 -22.72 -3.83
CA ALA A 428 18.78 -23.56 -5.03
C ALA A 428 20.00 -24.49 -5.00
N HIS A 429 19.82 -25.76 -4.63
CA HIS A 429 20.92 -26.73 -4.49
C HIS A 429 22.05 -26.26 -3.55
N GLY A 430 21.68 -25.62 -2.44
CA GLY A 430 22.65 -25.07 -1.47
C GLY A 430 23.40 -23.81 -1.92
N LYS A 431 23.05 -23.24 -3.10
CA LYS A 431 23.55 -21.94 -3.56
C LYS A 431 22.55 -20.85 -3.21
N TRP A 432 23.08 -19.73 -2.71
CA TRP A 432 22.34 -18.54 -2.34
C TRP A 432 22.65 -17.46 -3.37
N GLY A 433 21.64 -17.03 -4.10
CA GLY A 433 21.76 -16.04 -5.15
C GLY A 433 20.44 -15.33 -5.36
N ARG A 434 20.49 -14.00 -5.34
CA ARG A 434 19.36 -13.12 -5.59
C ARG A 434 19.64 -12.22 -6.79
N ALA A 435 18.83 -12.34 -7.83
CA ALA A 435 18.87 -11.45 -8.98
C ALA A 435 17.92 -10.27 -8.76
N LEU A 436 18.39 -9.04 -8.95
CA LEU A 436 17.59 -7.84 -8.66
C LEU A 436 17.95 -6.68 -9.59
N VAL A 437 17.17 -5.59 -9.53
CA VAL A 437 17.34 -4.39 -10.32
C VAL A 437 17.58 -3.18 -9.41
N LEU A 438 18.79 -2.63 -9.43
CA LEU A 438 19.07 -1.39 -8.71
C LEU A 438 18.53 -0.18 -9.49
N PRO A 439 17.68 0.67 -8.88
CA PRO A 439 17.21 1.92 -9.49
C PRO A 439 18.36 2.91 -9.76
N PRO A 440 18.09 4.00 -10.51
CA PRO A 440 19.08 5.05 -10.77
C PRO A 440 19.79 5.54 -9.50
N GLY A 441 21.12 5.58 -9.54
CA GLY A 441 21.97 5.96 -8.40
C GLY A 441 23.17 5.02 -8.22
N GLU A 442 23.98 5.29 -7.20
CA GLU A 442 25.02 4.38 -6.72
C GLU A 442 24.56 3.71 -5.42
N TRP A 443 24.67 2.39 -5.37
CA TRP A 443 24.20 1.57 -4.25
C TRP A 443 25.35 0.84 -3.59
N VAL A 444 25.27 0.66 -2.28
CA VAL A 444 26.25 -0.07 -1.47
C VAL A 444 25.57 -1.30 -0.87
N HIS A 445 26.10 -2.48 -1.15
CA HIS A 445 25.60 -3.72 -0.57
C HIS A 445 25.91 -3.75 0.93
N LEU A 446 24.88 -3.81 1.78
CA LEU A 446 24.98 -3.59 3.23
C LEU A 446 26.06 -4.46 3.89
N TRP A 447 26.11 -5.75 3.54
CA TRP A 447 26.96 -6.72 4.24
C TRP A 447 28.42 -6.70 3.80
N THR A 448 28.68 -6.35 2.54
CA THR A 448 30.03 -6.45 1.93
C THR A 448 30.67 -5.10 1.65
N SER A 449 29.87 -4.02 1.70
CA SER A 449 30.22 -2.66 1.27
C SER A 449 30.71 -2.53 -0.16
N ARG A 450 30.50 -3.55 -1.00
CA ARG A 450 30.70 -3.45 -2.45
C ARG A 450 29.72 -2.43 -3.02
N ARG A 451 30.21 -1.62 -3.94
CA ARG A 451 29.45 -0.60 -4.64
C ARG A 451 28.94 -1.15 -5.97
N TYR A 452 27.72 -0.79 -6.31
CA TYR A 452 27.05 -1.19 -7.54
C TYR A 452 26.42 0.05 -8.20
N PRO A 453 26.54 0.21 -9.52
CA PRO A 453 25.72 1.17 -10.25
C PRO A 453 24.27 0.68 -10.34
N SER A 454 23.39 1.50 -10.90
CA SER A 454 22.05 1.06 -11.29
C SER A 454 22.10 -0.06 -12.34
N GLY A 455 21.03 -0.86 -12.40
CA GLY A 455 20.88 -1.94 -13.37
C GLY A 455 20.70 -3.32 -12.74
N LYS A 456 20.66 -4.33 -13.61
CA LYS A 456 20.44 -5.74 -13.22
C LYS A 456 21.73 -6.31 -12.63
N ILE A 457 21.65 -6.89 -11.44
CA ILE A 457 22.77 -7.53 -10.75
C ILE A 457 22.35 -8.87 -10.14
N THR A 458 23.34 -9.64 -9.70
CA THR A 458 23.11 -10.84 -8.88
C THR A 458 24.10 -10.83 -7.73
N VAL A 459 23.62 -11.08 -6.52
CA VAL A 459 24.42 -11.12 -5.29
C VAL A 459 24.11 -12.36 -4.47
N GLU A 460 25.03 -12.72 -3.57
CA GLU A 460 24.78 -13.76 -2.58
C GLU A 460 23.85 -13.25 -1.47
N ASP A 461 22.86 -14.05 -1.09
CA ASP A 461 21.87 -13.74 -0.06
C ASP A 461 21.72 -14.87 0.99
N PRO A 462 22.82 -15.36 1.61
CA PRO A 462 22.76 -16.47 2.55
C PRO A 462 21.87 -16.14 3.76
N PRO A 463 21.34 -17.14 4.48
CA PRO A 463 20.53 -16.93 5.68
C PRO A 463 21.18 -15.95 6.66
N GLY A 464 20.46 -14.90 7.06
CA GLY A 464 21.00 -13.83 7.91
C GLY A 464 21.63 -12.63 7.21
N ARG A 465 21.83 -12.71 5.89
CA ARG A 465 22.39 -11.62 5.07
C ARG A 465 21.56 -11.49 3.78
N PRO A 466 20.28 -11.07 3.89
CA PRO A 466 19.40 -10.88 2.74
C PRO A 466 19.95 -9.82 1.78
N ALA A 467 19.54 -9.80 0.51
CA ALA A 467 20.00 -8.78 -0.43
C ALA A 467 19.46 -7.39 -0.04
N VAL A 468 20.31 -6.60 0.62
CA VAL A 468 20.00 -5.25 1.12
C VAL A 468 21.08 -4.28 0.68
N PHE A 469 20.64 -3.14 0.15
CA PHE A 469 21.49 -2.08 -0.35
C PHE A 469 21.06 -0.75 0.24
N TYR A 470 22.02 0.15 0.42
CA TYR A 470 21.72 1.55 0.72
C TYR A 470 22.34 2.48 -0.31
N ARG A 471 21.73 3.64 -0.56
CA ARG A 471 22.28 4.66 -1.45
C ARG A 471 23.58 5.21 -0.90
N LYS A 472 24.58 5.34 -1.77
CA LYS A 472 25.91 5.85 -1.41
C LYS A 472 25.85 7.27 -0.85
N GLU A 473 24.99 8.13 -1.39
CA GLU A 473 24.78 9.50 -0.92
C GLU A 473 23.82 9.64 0.28
N SER A 474 23.33 8.54 0.85
CA SER A 474 22.44 8.63 2.03
C SER A 474 23.15 9.32 3.20
N GLU A 475 22.47 10.25 3.86
CA GLU A 475 22.94 10.88 5.10
C GLU A 475 23.12 9.85 6.24
N PHE A 476 22.46 8.68 6.12
CA PHE A 476 22.57 7.56 7.06
C PHE A 476 23.64 6.54 6.67
N ALA A 477 24.48 6.82 5.66
CA ALA A 477 25.52 5.89 5.22
C ALA A 477 26.42 5.39 6.38
N SER A 478 26.76 6.28 7.32
CA SER A 478 27.54 5.92 8.52
C SER A 478 26.78 4.95 9.44
N LEU A 479 25.47 5.15 9.63
CA LEU A 479 24.62 4.25 10.41
C LEU A 479 24.56 2.85 9.77
N PHE A 480 24.40 2.77 8.44
CA PHE A 480 24.39 1.50 7.72
C PHE A 480 25.73 0.76 7.82
N ASP A 481 26.85 1.50 7.82
CA ASP A 481 28.19 0.92 8.03
C ASP A 481 28.37 0.35 9.46
N GLU A 482 27.81 1.01 10.47
CA GLU A 482 27.79 0.51 11.86
C GLU A 482 26.93 -0.75 12.01
N ILE A 483 25.75 -0.78 11.37
CA ILE A 483 24.88 -1.96 11.31
C ILE A 483 25.62 -3.15 10.73
N ARG A 484 26.35 -2.97 9.61
CA ARG A 484 27.21 -4.01 9.04
C ARG A 484 28.25 -4.51 10.05
N LYS A 485 28.99 -3.60 10.70
CA LYS A 485 30.02 -3.95 11.70
C LYS A 485 29.42 -4.72 12.88
N LYS A 486 28.22 -4.32 13.33
CA LYS A 486 27.51 -5.02 14.42
C LYS A 486 27.05 -6.40 13.99
N ALA A 487 26.42 -6.53 12.82
CA ALA A 487 25.96 -7.80 12.29
C ALA A 487 27.11 -8.81 12.12
N ALA A 488 28.27 -8.37 11.65
CA ALA A 488 29.48 -9.20 11.52
C ALA A 488 30.09 -9.67 12.85
N ARG A 489 29.70 -9.07 13.99
CA ARG A 489 30.12 -9.50 15.33
C ARG A 489 29.11 -10.43 16.01
N LEU A 490 27.85 -10.40 15.55
CA LEU A 490 26.75 -11.17 16.14
C LEU A 490 26.53 -12.53 15.47
N GLY A 491 26.97 -12.69 14.22
CA GLY A 491 26.96 -13.96 13.48
C GLY A 491 28.37 -14.38 13.14
#